data_AF-A0A968HL59-F1
#
_entry.id   AF-A0A968HL59-F1
#
_cell.length_a   1.000
_cell.length_b   1.000
_cell.length_c   1.000
_cell.angle_alpha   90.00
_cell.angle_beta   90.00
_cell.angle_gamma   90.00
#
_symmetry.space_group_name_H-M   'P 1'
#
loop_
_entity.id
_entity.type
_entity.pdbx_description
1 polymer ?
#
loop_
_entity_poly.entity_id
_entity_poly.type
_entity_poly.pdbx_seq_one_letter_code
_entity_poly.pdbx_strand_id
1 'polypeptide(L)'
;FDWILAMDRQNYEDLLRLNRTPQSSPKIHLICDFCTAHNDQEVPDPYYGGASGFDYVIDLLLDACTGLLHHLQPQVASRHRSR
;
A
#
# COMPACT_ATOMS: atom_id res chain seq x y z
N PHE A 1 -7.93 -1.75 -12.03
CA PHE A 1 -7.25 -2.30 -10.84
C PHE A 1 -8.28 -2.46 -9.73
N ASP A 2 -8.22 -3.53 -8.93
CA ASP A 2 -9.08 -3.68 -7.74
C ASP A 2 -8.54 -2.87 -6.55
N TRP A 3 -7.20 -2.70 -6.47
CA TRP A 3 -6.49 -2.02 -5.39
C TRP A 3 -5.46 -1.03 -5.95
N ILE A 4 -5.29 0.11 -5.29
CA ILE A 4 -4.20 1.07 -5.50
C ILE A 4 -3.59 1.37 -4.13
N LEU A 5 -2.27 1.27 -4.02
CA LEU A 5 -1.54 1.48 -2.77
C LEU A 5 -0.69 2.74 -2.92
N ALA A 6 -1.00 3.75 -2.12
CA ALA A 6 -0.26 5.00 -2.07
C ALA A 6 0.98 4.85 -1.18
N MET A 7 2.10 5.42 -1.61
CA MET A 7 3.35 5.41 -0.84
C MET A 7 3.27 6.38 0.33
N ASP A 8 2.66 7.54 0.12
CA ASP A 8 2.54 8.60 1.11
C ASP A 8 1.13 9.22 1.17
N ARG A 9 0.92 10.09 2.16
CA ARG A 9 -0.32 10.83 2.38
C ARG A 9 -0.71 11.69 1.17
N GLN A 10 0.25 12.35 0.54
CA GLN A 10 -0.01 13.26 -0.58
C GLN A 10 -0.56 12.49 -1.79
N ASN A 11 0.07 11.36 -2.13
CA ASN A 11 -0.35 10.43 -3.17
C ASN A 11 -1.74 9.89 -2.87
N TYR A 12 -2.00 9.49 -1.62
CA TYR A 12 -3.31 9.01 -1.18
C TYR A 12 -4.41 10.06 -1.40
N GLU A 13 -4.18 11.30 -0.97
CA GLU A 13 -5.14 12.39 -1.12
C GLU A 13 -5.38 12.75 -2.59
N ASP A 14 -4.34 12.75 -3.43
CA ASP A 14 -4.47 13.03 -4.85
C ASP A 14 -5.24 11.91 -5.58
N LEU A 15 -5.01 10.65 -5.23
CA LEU A 15 -5.79 9.53 -5.76
C LEU A 15 -7.27 9.62 -5.36
N LEU A 16 -7.57 9.98 -4.11
CA LEU A 16 -8.94 10.22 -3.65
C LEU A 16 -9.62 11.35 -4.44
N ARG A 17 -8.90 12.43 -4.73
CA ARG A 17 -9.42 13.56 -5.52
C ARG A 17 -9.72 13.17 -6.96
N LEU A 18 -8.94 12.27 -7.55
CA LEU A 18 -9.14 11.77 -8.91
C LEU A 18 -10.27 10.73 -9.00
N ASN A 19 -10.49 9.96 -7.93
CA ASN A 19 -11.45 8.84 -7.90
C ASN A 19 -12.92 9.26 -7.61
N ARG A 20 -13.38 10.38 -8.18
CA ARG A 20 -14.72 10.95 -7.91
C ARG A 20 -15.87 10.25 -8.66
N THR A 21 -15.60 9.28 -9.52
CA THR A 21 -16.61 8.56 -10.33
C THR A 21 -16.86 7.14 -9.80
N PRO A 22 -18.03 6.84 -9.21
CA PRO A 22 -18.22 5.72 -8.28
C PRO A 22 -18.49 4.35 -8.91
N GLN A 23 -18.66 4.23 -10.23
CA GLN A 23 -19.14 2.97 -10.83
C GLN A 23 -18.12 1.82 -10.79
N SER A 24 -16.83 2.11 -10.56
CA SER A 24 -15.80 1.08 -10.35
C SER A 24 -14.54 1.67 -9.69
N SER A 25 -14.71 2.34 -8.56
CA SER A 25 -13.60 2.93 -7.82
C SER A 25 -12.70 1.84 -7.20
N PRO A 26 -11.38 1.84 -7.44
CA PRO A 26 -10.46 0.93 -6.77
C PRO A 26 -10.43 1.18 -5.26
N LYS A 27 -10.09 0.15 -4.48
CA LYS A 27 -9.76 0.30 -3.06
C LYS A 27 -8.41 1.02 -2.94
N ILE A 28 -8.40 2.20 -2.34
CA ILE A 28 -7.19 3.01 -2.16
C ILE A 28 -6.77 2.90 -0.69
N HIS A 29 -5.52 2.53 -0.42
CA HIS A 29 -4.93 2.39 0.92
C HIS A 29 -3.52 2.95 0.93
N LEU A 30 -2.96 3.25 2.10
CA LEU A 30 -1.53 3.49 2.24
C LEU A 30 -0.82 2.14 2.28
N ILE A 31 0.36 2.03 1.66
CA ILE A 31 1.14 0.78 1.71
C ILE A 31 1.57 0.46 3.16
N CYS A 32 1.85 1.50 3.96
CA CYS A 32 2.24 1.35 5.36
C CYS A 32 1.11 0.84 6.28
N ASP A 33 -0.16 0.89 5.84
CA ASP A 33 -1.28 0.26 6.57
C ASP A 33 -1.09 -1.26 6.75
N PHE A 34 -0.18 -1.85 5.96
CA PHE A 34 0.13 -3.28 5.96
C PHE A 34 1.47 -3.62 6.61
N CYS A 35 2.20 -2.65 7.15
CA CYS A 35 3.42 -2.93 7.90
C CYS A 35 3.09 -3.69 9.19
N THR A 36 3.98 -4.62 9.57
CA THR A 36 3.82 -5.43 10.78
C THR A 36 5.00 -5.31 11.74
N ALA A 37 6.18 -4.99 11.22
CA ALA A 37 7.40 -4.77 11.96
C ALA A 37 7.77 -3.28 12.08
N HIS A 38 7.35 -2.46 11.10
CA HIS A 38 7.56 -1.02 11.09
C HIS A 38 6.28 -0.26 11.51
N ASN A 39 6.46 0.87 12.19
CA ASN A 39 5.36 1.71 12.68
C ASN A 39 5.17 2.99 11.85
N ASP A 40 5.93 3.14 10.77
CA ASP A 40 5.82 4.24 9.84
C ASP A 40 4.39 4.37 9.32
N GLN A 41 3.93 5.60 9.17
CA GLN A 41 2.57 5.89 8.68
C GLN A 41 2.55 6.10 7.16
N GLU A 42 3.70 6.41 6.58
CA GLU A 42 3.92 6.60 5.16
C GLU A 42 5.37 6.26 4.80
N VAL A 43 5.61 5.95 3.53
CA VAL A 43 6.96 5.71 3.03
C VAL A 43 7.69 7.04 2.95
N PRO A 44 8.82 7.22 3.65
CA PRO A 44 9.58 8.46 3.56
C PRO A 44 10.21 8.60 2.18
N ASP A 45 10.41 9.83 1.73
CA ASP A 45 11.11 10.10 0.50
C ASP A 45 12.59 9.66 0.64
N PRO A 46 13.08 8.69 -0.18
CA PRO A 46 14.42 8.14 -0.03
C PRO A 46 15.53 9.13 -0.42
N TYR A 47 15.23 10.18 -1.18
CA TYR A 47 16.24 11.10 -1.73
C TYR A 47 16.90 11.99 -0.66
N TYR A 48 16.27 12.16 0.51
CA TYR A 48 16.81 12.97 1.60
C TYR A 48 17.78 12.21 2.52
N GLY A 49 17.87 10.88 2.41
CA GLY A 49 18.66 10.00 3.30
C GLY A 49 19.98 9.49 2.73
N GLY A 50 20.40 9.93 1.54
CA GLY A 50 21.54 9.34 0.82
C GLY A 50 21.29 7.86 0.48
N ALA A 51 22.34 7.05 0.36
CA ALA A 51 22.20 5.63 0.03
C ALA A 51 21.33 4.85 1.05
N SER A 52 21.46 5.16 2.34
CA SER A 52 20.70 4.53 3.43
C SER A 52 19.19 4.81 3.39
N GLY A 53 18.77 5.91 2.73
CA GLY A 53 17.34 6.23 2.58
C GLY A 53 16.63 5.21 1.69
N PHE A 54 17.30 4.73 0.65
CA PHE A 54 16.75 3.68 -0.23
C PHE A 54 16.69 2.33 0.46
N ASP A 55 17.73 1.95 1.20
CA ASP A 55 17.75 0.69 1.95
C ASP A 55 16.60 0.63 2.97
N TYR A 56 16.36 1.73 3.70
CA TYR A 56 15.24 1.82 4.63
C TYR A 56 13.87 1.70 3.95
N VAL A 57 13.68 2.38 2.82
CA VAL A 57 12.43 2.27 2.05
C VAL A 57 12.21 0.84 1.53
N ILE A 58 13.28 0.15 1.12
CA ILE A 58 13.20 -1.25 0.69
C ILE A 58 12.77 -2.14 1.86
N ASP A 59 13.38 -2.01 3.03
CA ASP A 59 13.02 -2.79 4.23
C ASP A 59 11.56 -2.56 4.64
N LEU A 60 11.12 -1.30 4.62
CA LEU A 60 9.74 -0.92 4.90
C LEU A 60 8.75 -1.55 3.90
N LEU A 61 9.07 -1.49 2.60
CA LEU A 61 8.24 -2.06 1.54
C LEU A 61 8.19 -3.59 1.60
N LEU A 62 9.27 -4.26 2.00
CA LEU A 62 9.31 -5.71 2.19
C LEU A 62 8.39 -6.16 3.32
N ASP A 63 8.39 -5.46 4.45
CA ASP A 63 7.45 -5.69 5.56
C ASP A 63 6.01 -5.47 5.10
N ALA A 64 5.72 -4.31 4.50
CA ALA A 64 4.39 -3.97 4.01
C ALA A 64 3.85 -4.99 2.98
N CYS A 65 4.69 -5.43 2.03
CA CYS A 65 4.28 -6.41 1.03
C CYS A 65 3.97 -7.78 1.66
N THR A 66 4.72 -8.16 2.69
CA THR A 66 4.47 -9.40 3.44
C THR A 66 3.14 -9.33 4.18
N GLY A 67 2.88 -8.23 4.90
CA GLY A 67 1.60 -8.02 5.59
C GLY A 67 0.42 -7.92 4.62
N LEU A 68 0.60 -7.27 3.47
CA LEU A 68 -0.41 -7.19 2.41
C LEU A 68 -0.75 -8.59 1.86
N LEU A 69 0.26 -9.42 1.60
CA LEU A 69 0.03 -10.79 1.12
C LEU A 69 -0.82 -11.59 2.13
N HIS A 70 -0.50 -11.49 3.43
CA HIS A 70 -1.30 -12.11 4.49
C HIS A 70 -2.73 -11.56 4.55
N HIS A 71 -2.92 -10.26 4.29
CA HIS A 71 -4.25 -9.64 4.25
C HIS A 71 -5.09 -10.12 3.04
N LEU A 72 -4.45 -10.38 1.89
CA LEU A 72 -5.13 -10.75 0.65
C LEU A 72 -5.37 -12.26 0.50
N GLN A 73 -4.50 -13.11 1.03
CA GLN A 73 -4.62 -14.58 0.92
C GLN A 73 -6.01 -15.13 1.32
N PRO A 74 -6.63 -14.70 2.43
CA PRO A 74 -8.00 -15.12 2.79
C PRO A 74 -9.06 -14.68 1.77
N GLN A 75 -8.85 -13.54 1.10
CA GLN A 75 -9.82 -12.95 0.17
C GLN A 75 -9.77 -13.61 -1.22
N VAL A 76 -8.59 -14.09 -1.64
CA VAL A 76 -8.45 -14.82 -2.91
C VAL A 76 -9.07 -16.22 -2.81
N ALA A 77 -8.85 -16.93 -1.70
CA ALA A 77 -9.41 -18.27 -1.50
C ALA A 77 -10.95 -18.29 -1.48
N SER A 78 -11.58 -17.23 -0.98
CA SER A 78 -13.04 -17.08 -0.94
C SER A 78 -13.65 -16.69 -2.31
N ARG A 79 -12.92 -15.95 -3.15
CA ARG A 79 -13.38 -15.54 -4.49
C ARG A 79 -13.43 -16.69 -5.50
N HIS A 80 -12.71 -17.79 -5.26
CA HIS A 80 -12.73 -19.00 -6.09
C HIS A 80 -13.78 -20.05 -5.68
N ARG A 81 -14.41 -19.93 -4.50
CA ARG A 81 -15.49 -20.84 -4.09
C ARG A 81 -16.90 -20.38 -4.49
N SER A 82 -17.02 -19.16 -4.98
CA SER A 82 -18.31 -18.54 -5.36
C SER A 82 -18.50 -18.41 -6.88
N ARG A 83 -17.81 -19.24 -7.67
CA ARG A 83 -18.01 -19.38 -9.12
C ARG A 83 -18.20 -20.84 -9.50
#